data_AF-A0A1J5GVT7-F1
#
_entry.id   AF-A0A1J5GVT7-F1
#
_cell.length_a   1.000
_cell.length_b   1.000
_cell.length_c   1.000
_cell.angle_alpha   90.00
_cell.angle_beta   90.00
_cell.angle_gamma   90.00
#
_symmetry.space_group_name_H-M   'P 1'
#
loop_
_entity.id
_entity.type
_entity.pdbx_description
1 polymer ?
#
loop_
_entity_poly.entity_id
_entity_poly.type
_entity_poly.pdbx_seq_one_letter_code
_entity_poly.pdbx_strand_id
1 'polypeptide(L)'
;MDEASIINALQDGLKDYNVKTQIRRKGSQLHVLVTRDENTECDYDSLYSIVKRRIDELAIAGASELVVYGRLTGDRHPEWQKSAEIKLPLPLIELDLDELEDIRRERGDQAISITEDETLLQGNKPEVEFSNEYSSLKASLEEDLRAANGMVSQEEAFKLSNKENIQAALQEDLEEDLPENLSEEFSDEYKKLEEDLLTNFDSDLEEMDLDSLAIANDDGESFESISAAISNMQGAKASQDAEFDLHSPDFNSFSVVTLDPASLKSPEQVAVPSVEIISDDFSISAPTVANYYVPMPPPPPTRRKVTDKAEQVAQNNSQKNDKINDSRPKRIKLANPIRINTVSLAVGMVMVSVLGICAWLVWDRSVQQRYLADARDLENLSLDPQKIKIPSVLADTRNKIQSAIAQLELIPDRPASLYSEAQVEIKNLKPKLVAFDRRVTIEYAANSNLELAKKSTLDAALMVQSPPHTSEVWKSAQAKRQEAIKALESIDPESSMYAQAQTRLKTYRAELVQIGKWVDIQVRAESIAGDIRPAIATQIQQLKSDPSGKENFLKRCSTILQPEISSTEAQRLGLTVNNLTGYLCAYYWDL
;
A
#
# COMPACT_ATOMS: atom_id res chain seq x y z
N MET A 1 -23.40 -1.21 5.66
CA MET A 1 -23.99 -1.14 4.31
C MET A 1 -25.49 -0.94 4.49
N ASP A 2 -26.02 0.10 3.88
CA ASP A 2 -27.42 0.50 3.95
C ASP A 2 -28.31 -0.35 3.02
N GLU A 3 -29.61 -0.41 3.32
CA GLU A 3 -30.56 -1.21 2.54
C GLU A 3 -30.67 -0.74 1.08
N ALA A 4 -30.50 0.57 0.82
CA ALA A 4 -30.58 1.13 -0.53
C ALA A 4 -29.40 0.66 -1.41
N SER A 5 -28.18 0.64 -0.87
CA SER A 5 -27.02 0.08 -1.58
C SER A 5 -27.19 -1.41 -1.91
N ILE A 6 -27.79 -2.20 -1.01
CA ILE A 6 -28.04 -3.63 -1.27
C ILE A 6 -29.09 -3.77 -2.38
N ILE A 7 -30.17 -2.98 -2.33
CA ILE A 7 -31.20 -2.96 -3.39
C ILE A 7 -30.57 -2.62 -4.75
N ASN A 8 -29.73 -1.59 -4.82
CA ASN A 8 -29.08 -1.19 -6.07
C ASN A 8 -28.18 -2.30 -6.64
N ALA A 9 -27.40 -2.97 -5.80
CA ALA A 9 -26.55 -4.08 -6.22
C ALA A 9 -27.36 -5.30 -6.70
N LEU A 10 -28.48 -5.60 -6.03
CA LEU A 10 -29.40 -6.64 -6.49
C LEU A 10 -30.09 -6.27 -7.80
N GLN A 11 -30.53 -5.02 -7.92
CA GLN A 11 -31.25 -4.52 -9.10
C GLN A 11 -30.35 -4.55 -10.34
N ASP A 12 -29.06 -4.21 -10.23
CA ASP A 12 -28.11 -4.37 -11.34
C ASP A 12 -27.92 -5.83 -11.74
N GLY A 13 -27.85 -6.74 -10.76
CA GLY A 13 -27.77 -8.19 -11.01
C GLY A 13 -29.03 -8.78 -11.66
N LEU A 14 -30.18 -8.12 -11.52
CA LEU A 14 -31.49 -8.60 -11.97
C LEU A 14 -32.10 -7.79 -13.13
N LYS A 15 -31.33 -6.88 -13.73
CA LYS A 15 -31.81 -5.99 -14.79
C LYS A 15 -32.41 -6.71 -16.00
N ASP A 16 -31.90 -7.90 -16.32
CA ASP A 16 -32.35 -8.70 -17.46
C ASP A 16 -33.72 -9.38 -17.23
N TYR A 17 -34.20 -9.41 -15.98
CA TYR A 17 -35.43 -10.10 -15.60
C TYR A 17 -36.65 -9.16 -15.44
N ASN A 18 -36.46 -7.84 -15.60
CA ASN A 18 -37.51 -6.82 -15.43
C ASN A 18 -38.32 -6.97 -14.12
N VAL A 19 -37.62 -7.30 -13.02
CA VAL A 19 -38.22 -7.45 -11.69
C VAL A 19 -37.92 -6.24 -10.81
N LYS A 20 -38.82 -5.93 -9.88
CA LYS A 20 -38.59 -4.95 -8.80
C LYS A 20 -38.17 -5.68 -7.53
N THR A 21 -37.11 -5.20 -6.89
CA THR A 21 -36.62 -5.75 -5.63
C THR A 21 -36.95 -4.85 -4.44
N GLN A 22 -37.30 -5.46 -3.32
CA GLN A 22 -37.45 -4.80 -2.02
C GLN A 22 -36.72 -5.64 -0.98
N ILE A 23 -36.10 -4.99 -0.01
CA ILE A 23 -35.37 -5.66 1.07
C ILE A 23 -35.93 -5.19 2.40
N ARG A 24 -35.97 -6.09 3.37
CA ARG A 24 -36.26 -5.77 4.76
C ARG A 24 -35.44 -6.63 5.69
N ARG A 25 -34.77 -6.02 6.65
CA ARG A 25 -34.08 -6.77 7.71
C ARG A 25 -35.01 -7.06 8.89
N LYS A 26 -34.97 -8.31 9.39
CA LYS A 26 -35.68 -8.73 10.61
C LYS A 26 -34.76 -9.57 11.49
N GLY A 27 -34.09 -8.91 12.44
CA GLY A 27 -33.06 -9.57 13.26
C GLY A 27 -31.87 -10.02 12.41
N SER A 28 -31.56 -11.32 12.46
CA SER A 28 -30.50 -11.94 11.65
C SER A 28 -30.96 -12.44 10.28
N GLN A 29 -32.24 -12.25 9.94
CA GLN A 29 -32.81 -12.64 8.64
C GLN A 29 -32.89 -11.43 7.69
N LEU A 30 -32.40 -11.62 6.47
CA LEU A 30 -32.55 -10.68 5.36
C LEU A 30 -33.68 -11.18 4.46
N HIS A 31 -34.78 -10.44 4.43
CA HIS A 31 -35.92 -10.76 3.57
C HIS A 31 -35.80 -9.97 2.26
N VAL A 32 -35.77 -10.67 1.13
CA VAL A 32 -35.72 -10.08 -0.22
C VAL A 32 -37.01 -10.44 -0.95
N LEU A 33 -37.79 -9.43 -1.34
CA LEU A 33 -39.02 -9.60 -2.10
C LEU A 33 -38.78 -9.19 -3.56
N VAL A 34 -38.95 -10.15 -4.46
CA VAL A 34 -38.83 -9.98 -5.90
C VAL A 34 -40.24 -9.94 -6.49
N THR A 35 -40.59 -8.82 -7.12
CA THR A 35 -41.90 -8.58 -7.74
C THR A 35 -41.74 -8.57 -9.26
N ARG A 36 -42.43 -9.48 -9.96
CA ARG A 36 -42.44 -9.55 -11.43
C ARG A 36 -43.74 -9.02 -12.04
N ASP A 37 -43.71 -8.66 -13.31
CA ASP A 37 -44.90 -8.33 -14.10
C ASP A 37 -45.66 -9.61 -14.49
N GLU A 38 -46.99 -9.51 -14.68
CA GLU A 38 -47.88 -10.63 -15.03
C GLU A 38 -47.47 -11.29 -16.36
N ASN A 39 -46.97 -10.48 -17.30
CA ASN A 39 -46.59 -10.94 -18.64
C ASN A 39 -45.17 -11.53 -18.74
N THR A 40 -44.40 -11.55 -17.66
CA THR A 40 -43.01 -12.03 -17.67
C THR A 40 -42.92 -13.41 -17.02
N GLU A 41 -42.61 -14.43 -17.83
CA GLU A 41 -42.28 -15.75 -17.31
C GLU A 41 -40.91 -15.70 -16.64
N CYS A 42 -40.84 -16.06 -15.37
CA CYS A 42 -39.62 -16.00 -14.56
C CYS A 42 -39.35 -17.36 -13.93
N ASP A 43 -38.11 -17.84 -14.08
CA ASP A 43 -37.62 -18.98 -13.31
C ASP A 43 -37.13 -18.52 -11.94
N TYR A 44 -37.90 -18.84 -10.90
CA TYR A 44 -37.59 -18.48 -9.52
C TYR A 44 -36.29 -19.11 -9.00
N ASP A 45 -35.90 -20.29 -9.49
CA ASP A 45 -34.65 -20.91 -9.06
C ASP A 45 -33.44 -20.16 -9.63
N SER A 46 -33.52 -19.69 -10.87
CA SER A 46 -32.52 -18.81 -11.47
C SER A 46 -32.43 -17.48 -10.72
N LEU A 47 -33.56 -16.81 -10.46
CA LEU A 47 -33.59 -15.55 -9.69
C LEU A 47 -32.97 -15.71 -8.30
N TYR A 48 -33.32 -16.79 -7.60
CA TYR A 48 -32.77 -17.11 -6.29
C TYR A 48 -31.25 -17.29 -6.33
N SER A 49 -30.73 -18.01 -7.33
CA SER A 49 -29.29 -18.23 -7.46
C SER A 49 -28.52 -16.92 -7.67
N ILE A 50 -29.11 -15.98 -8.43
CA ILE A 50 -28.54 -14.65 -8.68
C ILE A 50 -28.58 -13.81 -7.40
N VAL A 51 -29.73 -13.74 -6.72
CA VAL A 51 -29.87 -13.02 -5.45
C VAL A 51 -28.92 -13.57 -4.42
N LYS A 52 -28.87 -14.90 -4.23
CA LYS A 52 -27.98 -15.54 -3.25
C LYS A 52 -26.52 -15.21 -3.54
N ARG A 53 -26.08 -15.35 -4.79
CA ARG A 53 -24.71 -15.01 -5.20
C ARG A 53 -24.38 -13.55 -4.88
N ARG A 54 -25.26 -12.62 -5.24
CA ARG A 54 -25.06 -11.19 -4.95
C ARG A 54 -25.03 -10.90 -3.44
N ILE A 55 -25.90 -11.52 -2.67
CA ILE A 55 -25.91 -11.35 -1.20
C ILE A 55 -24.65 -11.92 -0.56
N ASP A 56 -24.19 -13.09 -1.01
CA ASP A 56 -22.93 -13.69 -0.53
C ASP A 56 -21.72 -12.80 -0.88
N GLU A 57 -21.72 -12.13 -2.04
CA GLU A 57 -20.69 -11.14 -2.45
C GLU A 57 -20.72 -9.86 -1.58
N LEU A 58 -21.89 -9.42 -1.12
CA LEU A 58 -22.05 -8.14 -0.41
C LEU A 58 -21.69 -8.17 1.08
N ALA A 59 -21.36 -9.32 1.65
CA ALA A 59 -20.86 -9.44 3.03
C ALA A 59 -21.74 -8.70 4.08
N ILE A 60 -23.07 -8.87 4.02
CA ILE A 60 -24.00 -8.06 4.80
C ILE A 60 -23.87 -8.36 6.31
N ALA A 61 -23.33 -7.40 7.06
CA ALA A 61 -23.03 -7.55 8.48
C ALA A 61 -24.30 -7.83 9.32
N GLY A 62 -24.26 -8.95 10.05
CA GLY A 62 -25.28 -9.38 11.01
C GLY A 62 -26.55 -9.98 10.38
N ALA A 63 -26.52 -10.35 9.11
CA ALA A 63 -27.52 -11.24 8.52
C ALA A 63 -26.89 -12.63 8.33
N SER A 64 -27.47 -13.66 8.93
CA SER A 64 -27.02 -15.06 8.84
C SER A 64 -27.86 -15.87 7.87
N GLU A 65 -29.10 -15.43 7.60
CA GLU A 65 -30.07 -16.16 6.79
C GLU A 65 -30.72 -15.21 5.79
N LEU A 66 -30.85 -15.69 4.55
CA LEU A 66 -31.49 -15.01 3.43
C LEU A 66 -32.82 -15.71 3.16
N VAL A 67 -33.91 -14.95 3.10
CA VAL A 67 -35.21 -15.45 2.69
C VAL A 67 -35.69 -14.66 1.49
N VAL A 68 -35.79 -15.34 0.34
CA VAL A 68 -36.23 -14.74 -0.92
C VAL A 68 -37.68 -15.10 -1.17
N TYR A 69 -38.49 -14.11 -1.52
CA TYR A 69 -39.90 -14.23 -1.86
C TYR A 69 -40.12 -13.80 -3.30
N GLY A 70 -40.92 -14.56 -4.04
CA GLY A 70 -41.40 -14.22 -5.37
C GLY A 70 -42.87 -13.84 -5.33
N ARG A 71 -43.25 -12.73 -5.98
CA ARG A 71 -44.67 -12.36 -6.15
C ARG A 71 -44.95 -11.73 -7.52
N LEU A 72 -46.20 -11.84 -7.94
CA LEU A 72 -46.76 -11.09 -9.06
C LEU A 72 -47.12 -9.66 -8.65
N THR A 73 -47.06 -8.73 -9.61
CA THR A 73 -47.50 -7.35 -9.40
C THR A 73 -49.00 -7.32 -9.14
N GLY A 74 -49.41 -6.75 -8.01
CA GLY A 74 -50.82 -6.67 -7.57
C GLY A 74 -51.21 -7.73 -6.53
N ASP A 75 -50.44 -8.82 -6.42
CA ASP A 75 -50.72 -9.86 -5.44
C ASP A 75 -50.24 -9.50 -4.02
N ARG A 76 -51.07 -9.84 -3.04
CA ARG A 76 -50.79 -9.60 -1.60
C ARG A 76 -49.92 -10.68 -0.97
N HIS A 77 -49.88 -11.88 -1.54
CA HIS A 77 -49.16 -13.02 -0.99
C HIS A 77 -48.05 -13.45 -1.94
N PRO A 78 -46.89 -13.90 -1.42
CA PRO A 78 -45.85 -14.47 -2.26
C PRO A 78 -46.34 -15.79 -2.87
N GLU A 79 -46.07 -15.99 -4.15
CA GLU A 79 -46.34 -17.26 -4.85
C GLU A 79 -45.23 -18.30 -4.60
N TRP A 80 -44.04 -17.83 -4.20
CA TRP A 80 -42.86 -18.65 -4.01
C TRP A 80 -41.98 -18.11 -2.88
N GLN A 81 -41.33 -18.99 -2.13
CA GLN A 81 -40.39 -18.63 -1.06
C GLN A 81 -39.25 -19.66 -0.99
N LYS A 82 -38.02 -19.19 -0.77
CA LYS A 82 -36.85 -20.05 -0.50
C LYS A 82 -35.90 -19.38 0.50
N SER A 83 -35.38 -20.17 1.43
CA SER A 83 -34.41 -19.74 2.42
C SER A 83 -33.04 -20.33 2.14
N ALA A 84 -32.01 -19.51 2.37
CA ALA A 84 -30.60 -19.88 2.27
C ALA A 84 -29.86 -19.39 3.52
N GLU A 85 -28.81 -20.10 3.89
CA GLU A 85 -27.79 -19.53 4.76
C GLU A 85 -26.92 -18.56 3.95
N ILE A 86 -26.69 -17.37 4.51
CA ILE A 86 -25.76 -16.39 3.91
C ILE A 86 -24.37 -16.90 4.25
N LYS A 87 -23.56 -17.16 3.23
CA LYS A 87 -22.16 -17.54 3.47
C LYS A 87 -21.46 -16.29 3.97
N LEU A 88 -21.10 -16.26 5.25
CA LEU A 88 -20.20 -15.24 5.76
C LEU A 88 -18.99 -15.24 4.82
N PRO A 89 -18.57 -14.06 4.30
CA PRO A 89 -17.33 -14.02 3.56
C PRO A 89 -16.29 -14.66 4.47
N LEU A 90 -15.70 -15.76 4.02
CA LEU A 90 -14.42 -16.16 4.57
C LEU A 90 -13.55 -14.89 4.49
N PRO A 91 -12.64 -14.68 5.45
CA PRO A 91 -11.64 -13.66 5.32
C PRO A 91 -10.74 -14.19 4.19
N LEU A 92 -11.21 -14.11 2.95
CA LEU A 92 -10.31 -13.96 1.85
C LEU A 92 -9.67 -12.63 2.20
N ILE A 93 -8.52 -12.75 2.84
CA ILE A 93 -7.41 -11.88 2.56
C ILE A 93 -7.30 -11.99 1.05
N GLU A 94 -8.01 -11.10 0.36
CA GLU A 94 -7.89 -10.92 -1.06
C GLU A 94 -6.46 -10.42 -1.20
N LEU A 95 -5.55 -11.39 -1.33
CA LEU A 95 -4.24 -11.13 -1.82
C LEU A 95 -4.50 -10.53 -3.18
N ASP A 96 -4.31 -9.22 -3.26
CA ASP A 96 -4.40 -8.47 -4.49
C ASP A 96 -3.58 -9.25 -5.51
N LEU A 97 -4.26 -9.86 -6.49
CA LEU A 97 -3.64 -10.84 -7.37
C LEU A 97 -2.49 -10.19 -8.15
N ASP A 98 -2.62 -8.89 -8.41
CA ASP A 98 -1.60 -8.04 -9.00
C ASP A 98 -0.36 -7.95 -8.10
N GLU A 99 -0.56 -7.86 -6.78
CA GLU A 99 0.54 -7.85 -5.79
C GLU A 99 1.21 -9.22 -5.65
N LEU A 100 0.42 -10.30 -5.70
CA LEU A 100 0.95 -11.67 -5.78
C LEU A 100 1.79 -11.86 -7.05
N GLU A 101 1.36 -11.29 -8.17
CA GLU A 101 2.07 -11.38 -9.44
C GLU A 101 3.34 -10.53 -9.45
N ASP A 102 3.32 -9.35 -8.84
CA ASP A 102 4.51 -8.50 -8.66
C ASP A 102 5.52 -9.16 -7.72
N ILE A 103 5.09 -9.71 -6.58
CA ILE A 103 5.95 -10.49 -5.68
C ILE A 103 6.50 -11.72 -6.42
N ARG A 104 5.69 -12.41 -7.24
CA ARG A 104 6.14 -13.56 -8.04
C ARG A 104 7.18 -13.14 -9.09
N ARG A 105 7.02 -11.99 -9.75
CA ARG A 105 8.01 -11.44 -10.68
C ARG A 105 9.31 -11.05 -9.98
N GLU A 106 9.21 -10.37 -8.84
CA GLU A 106 10.38 -9.95 -8.06
C GLU A 106 11.15 -11.14 -7.46
N ARG A 107 10.45 -12.21 -7.05
CA ARG A 107 11.07 -13.43 -6.51
C ARG A 107 11.67 -14.33 -7.60
N GLY A 108 11.46 -14.02 -8.87
CA GLY A 108 12.11 -14.61 -10.04
C GLY A 108 12.11 -16.15 -10.09
N ASP A 109 11.08 -16.76 -10.69
CA ASP A 109 10.99 -18.17 -11.15
C ASP A 109 11.52 -19.31 -10.24
N GLN A 110 11.92 -19.05 -9.00
CA GLN A 110 12.01 -20.06 -7.95
C GLN A 110 10.60 -20.34 -7.46
N ALA A 111 9.83 -21.00 -8.32
CA ALA A 111 8.60 -21.65 -7.92
C ALA A 111 8.94 -22.54 -6.72
N ILE A 112 8.40 -22.17 -5.56
CA ILE A 112 8.16 -23.14 -4.48
C ILE A 112 7.17 -24.12 -5.10
N SER A 113 7.68 -25.18 -5.73
CA SER A 113 6.86 -26.33 -6.04
C SER A 113 6.48 -26.93 -4.69
N ILE A 114 5.32 -26.52 -4.16
CA ILE A 114 4.66 -27.24 -3.09
C ILE A 114 4.19 -28.55 -3.75
N THR A 115 5.10 -29.50 -3.87
CA THR A 115 4.75 -30.88 -4.15
C THR A 115 4.06 -31.39 -2.90
N GLU A 116 2.74 -31.59 -3.01
CA GLU A 116 1.92 -32.35 -2.07
C GLU A 116 2.44 -33.80 -2.04
N ASP A 117 3.50 -34.04 -1.29
CA ASP A 117 3.91 -35.40 -0.92
C ASP A 117 3.76 -35.50 0.60
N GLU A 118 2.55 -35.89 1.02
CA GLU A 118 2.27 -36.28 2.39
C GLU A 118 3.02 -37.57 2.69
N THR A 119 4.27 -37.48 3.16
CA THR A 119 4.81 -38.38 4.18
C THR A 119 6.19 -37.90 4.64
N LEU A 120 6.37 -37.88 5.97
CA LEU A 120 7.60 -37.66 6.74
C LEU A 120 7.92 -36.22 7.17
N LEU A 121 7.26 -35.80 8.26
CA LEU A 121 7.78 -34.81 9.19
C LEU A 121 8.80 -35.46 10.13
N GLN A 122 10.06 -34.99 10.08
CA GLN A 122 10.82 -34.80 11.30
C GLN A 122 11.86 -33.67 11.12
N GLY A 123 11.56 -32.53 11.77
CA GLY A 123 12.49 -31.55 12.30
C GLY A 123 13.47 -30.92 11.31
N ASN A 124 13.15 -29.73 10.81
CA ASN A 124 14.06 -28.59 10.79
C ASN A 124 13.30 -27.30 10.46
N LYS A 125 13.39 -26.34 11.38
CA LYS A 125 12.89 -24.96 11.24
C LYS A 125 13.75 -24.24 10.17
N PRO A 126 13.18 -23.76 9.06
CA PRO A 126 13.93 -22.95 8.12
C PRO A 126 14.00 -21.51 8.63
N GLU A 127 15.12 -21.14 9.24
CA GLU A 127 15.55 -19.74 9.32
C GLU A 127 15.96 -19.31 7.91
N VAL A 128 15.14 -18.47 7.29
CA VAL A 128 15.43 -17.91 5.98
C VAL A 128 16.23 -16.62 6.20
N GLU A 129 17.55 -16.72 6.08
CA GLU A 129 18.47 -15.57 6.02
C GLU A 129 18.27 -14.79 4.71
N PHE A 130 17.48 -13.71 4.77
CA PHE A 130 17.51 -12.63 3.79
C PHE A 130 17.98 -11.35 4.49
N SER A 131 19.24 -10.95 4.30
CA SER A 131 19.64 -9.56 4.59
C SER A 131 20.91 -9.06 3.88
N ASN A 132 21.71 -9.90 3.20
CA ASN A 132 23.10 -9.53 2.92
C ASN A 132 23.31 -8.42 1.89
N GLU A 133 22.44 -8.23 0.89
CA GLU A 133 22.63 -7.16 -0.11
C GLU A 133 22.15 -5.79 0.37
N TYR A 134 20.99 -5.69 1.02
CA TYR A 134 20.49 -4.43 1.59
C TYR A 134 21.30 -3.98 2.82
N SER A 135 21.79 -4.92 3.62
CA SER A 135 22.67 -4.61 4.76
C SER A 135 24.01 -4.03 4.32
N SER A 136 24.54 -4.45 3.18
CA SER A 136 25.80 -3.92 2.64
C SER A 136 25.67 -2.46 2.19
N LEU A 137 24.53 -2.10 1.59
CA LEU A 137 24.27 -0.75 1.10
C LEU A 137 23.89 0.19 2.24
N LYS A 138 23.12 -0.29 3.22
CA LYS A 138 22.84 0.42 4.48
C LYS A 138 24.13 0.65 5.28
N ALA A 139 24.97 -0.37 5.44
CA ALA A 139 26.26 -0.23 6.11
C ALA A 139 27.19 0.75 5.39
N SER A 140 27.22 0.74 4.05
CA SER A 140 27.99 1.71 3.26
C SER A 140 27.49 3.13 3.43
N LEU A 141 26.17 3.35 3.47
CA LEU A 141 25.57 4.67 3.63
C LEU A 141 25.75 5.21 5.07
N GLU A 142 25.70 4.33 6.06
CA GLU A 142 25.87 4.67 7.48
C GLU A 142 27.35 4.95 7.81
N GLU A 143 28.29 4.25 7.16
CA GLU A 143 29.73 4.56 7.19
C GLU A 143 30.02 5.92 6.53
N ASP A 144 29.40 6.23 5.39
CA ASP A 144 29.56 7.52 4.69
C ASP A 144 28.97 8.70 5.49
N LEU A 145 27.81 8.52 6.14
CA LEU A 145 27.23 9.52 7.04
C LEU A 145 28.08 9.73 8.30
N ARG A 146 28.69 8.66 8.82
CA ARG A 146 29.60 8.74 9.98
C ARG A 146 30.92 9.42 9.61
N ALA A 147 31.44 9.18 8.41
CA ALA A 147 32.60 9.87 7.87
C ALA A 147 32.32 11.37 7.63
N ALA A 148 31.12 11.72 7.14
CA ALA A 148 30.69 13.10 6.96
C ALA A 148 30.54 13.86 8.30
N ASN A 149 29.98 13.21 9.32
CA ASN A 149 29.89 13.79 10.69
C ASN A 149 31.26 13.86 11.39
N GLY A 150 32.19 12.98 11.05
CA GLY A 150 33.58 13.00 11.51
C GLY A 150 34.35 14.25 11.09
N MET A 151 33.97 14.90 9.98
CA MET A 151 34.62 16.14 9.50
C MET A 151 34.09 17.42 10.17
N VAL A 152 32.94 17.35 10.86
CA VAL A 152 32.38 18.48 11.64
C VAL A 152 32.90 18.48 13.10
N SER A 153 33.57 17.41 13.52
CA SER A 153 33.89 17.15 14.93
C SER A 153 35.19 17.80 15.45
N GLN A 154 35.87 18.66 14.68
CA GLN A 154 37.07 19.35 15.17
C GLN A 154 36.80 20.73 15.80
N GLU A 155 35.58 21.27 15.65
CA GLU A 155 35.20 22.58 16.21
C GLU A 155 34.31 22.50 17.46
N GLU A 156 33.67 21.34 17.72
CA GLU A 156 32.84 21.11 18.92
C GLU A 156 33.54 20.37 20.06
N ALA A 157 34.74 19.82 19.82
CA ALA A 157 35.55 19.13 20.83
C ALA A 157 36.05 20.06 21.98
N PHE A 158 35.82 21.37 21.90
CA PHE A 158 36.16 22.32 22.97
C PHE A 158 35.01 22.64 23.94
N LYS A 159 33.80 22.06 23.76
CA LYS A 159 32.63 22.39 24.60
C LYS A 159 32.02 21.23 25.41
N LEU A 160 32.54 20.01 25.33
CA LEU A 160 31.93 18.83 25.99
C LEU A 160 32.68 18.23 27.19
N SER A 161 33.70 18.91 27.72
CA SER A 161 34.42 18.50 28.95
C SER A 161 33.58 18.54 30.24
N ASN A 162 32.25 18.70 30.18
CA ASN A 162 31.42 18.85 31.37
C ASN A 162 30.19 17.93 31.42
N LYS A 163 30.20 16.79 30.68
CA LYS A 163 29.03 15.88 30.61
C LYS A 163 29.31 14.41 30.96
N GLU A 164 30.54 14.05 31.31
CA GLU A 164 30.93 12.66 31.63
C GLU A 164 30.63 12.19 33.07
N ASN A 165 29.99 13.03 33.91
CA ASN A 165 29.70 12.68 35.31
C ASN A 165 28.25 12.23 35.60
N ILE A 166 27.41 12.04 34.58
CA ILE A 166 25.97 11.70 34.79
C ILE A 166 25.63 10.28 34.28
N GLN A 167 26.50 9.65 33.48
CA GLN A 167 26.17 8.39 32.81
C GLN A 167 26.48 7.12 33.63
N ALA A 168 27.13 7.27 34.79
CA ALA A 168 27.47 6.15 35.68
C ALA A 168 26.39 5.86 36.75
N ALA A 169 25.29 6.62 36.79
CA ALA A 169 24.26 6.51 37.83
C ALA A 169 22.90 5.95 37.32
N LEU A 170 22.81 5.49 36.08
CA LEU A 170 21.54 5.08 35.46
C LEU A 170 21.51 3.62 34.97
N GLN A 171 22.47 2.80 35.42
CA GLN A 171 22.67 1.44 34.91
C GLN A 171 22.60 0.36 35.99
N GLU A 172 21.77 0.56 37.02
CA GLU A 172 21.56 -0.44 38.08
C GLU A 172 20.08 -0.74 38.40
N ASP A 173 19.10 -0.14 37.72
CA ASP A 173 17.66 -0.27 38.07
C ASP A 173 16.75 -0.84 36.95
N LEU A 174 17.28 -1.62 36.00
CA LEU A 174 16.45 -2.13 34.88
C LEU A 174 16.59 -3.65 34.63
N GLU A 175 16.38 -4.45 35.68
CA GLU A 175 16.23 -5.91 35.58
C GLU A 175 15.22 -6.41 36.64
N GLU A 176 13.95 -6.00 36.55
CA GLU A 176 12.81 -6.73 37.14
C GLU A 176 11.48 -6.24 36.52
N ASP A 177 10.57 -7.19 36.28
CA ASP A 177 9.16 -7.04 35.85
C ASP A 177 8.83 -6.75 34.36
N LEU A 178 8.69 -7.84 33.58
CA LEU A 178 7.86 -7.89 32.37
C LEU A 178 6.42 -8.30 32.77
N PRO A 179 5.39 -7.46 32.55
CA PRO A 179 4.03 -7.79 32.96
C PRO A 179 3.32 -8.71 31.97
N GLU A 180 2.63 -9.72 32.49
CA GLU A 180 1.71 -10.64 31.77
C GLU A 180 0.45 -9.96 31.20
N ASN A 181 0.31 -8.63 31.26
CA ASN A 181 -0.96 -7.94 30.99
C ASN A 181 -1.07 -7.16 29.67
N LEU A 182 -0.24 -7.50 28.67
CA LEU A 182 -0.32 -6.88 27.34
C LEU A 182 -1.69 -7.10 26.67
N SER A 183 -2.44 -8.16 26.97
CA SER A 183 -3.73 -8.41 26.30
C SER A 183 -4.87 -7.49 26.73
N GLU A 184 -4.89 -6.99 27.97
CA GLU A 184 -5.97 -6.11 28.43
C GLU A 184 -5.84 -4.69 27.86
N GLU A 185 -4.62 -4.15 27.81
CA GLU A 185 -4.38 -2.79 27.31
C GLU A 185 -4.71 -2.66 25.80
N PHE A 186 -4.50 -3.73 25.02
CA PHE A 186 -4.90 -3.74 23.61
C PHE A 186 -6.41 -3.86 23.41
N SER A 187 -7.15 -4.54 24.30
CA SER A 187 -8.61 -4.66 24.13
C SER A 187 -9.32 -3.31 24.24
N ASP A 188 -8.79 -2.39 25.04
CA ASP A 188 -9.37 -1.06 25.22
C ASP A 188 -9.00 -0.11 24.06
N GLU A 189 -7.81 -0.27 23.48
CA GLU A 189 -7.42 0.47 22.28
C GLU A 189 -8.22 0.04 21.04
N TYR A 190 -8.57 -1.25 20.94
CA TYR A 190 -9.47 -1.78 19.91
C TYR A 190 -10.90 -1.24 20.03
N LYS A 191 -11.46 -1.18 21.25
CA LYS A 191 -12.79 -0.57 21.49
C LYS A 191 -12.80 0.90 21.11
N LYS A 192 -11.73 1.62 21.41
CA LYS A 192 -11.58 3.03 21.05
C LYS A 192 -11.52 3.24 19.54
N LEU A 193 -10.80 2.36 18.82
CA LEU A 193 -10.73 2.41 17.36
C LEU A 193 -12.07 2.07 16.69
N GLU A 194 -12.84 1.14 17.28
CA GLU A 194 -14.21 0.81 16.86
C GLU A 194 -15.18 1.97 17.08
N GLU A 195 -15.07 2.65 18.22
CA GLU A 195 -15.87 3.83 18.59
C GLU A 195 -15.55 5.04 17.69
N ASP A 196 -14.26 5.33 17.43
CA ASP A 196 -13.81 6.42 16.55
C ASP A 196 -14.20 6.19 15.06
N LEU A 197 -14.32 4.93 14.63
CA LEU A 197 -14.83 4.56 13.29
C LEU A 197 -16.35 4.72 13.18
N LEU A 198 -17.09 4.56 14.27
CA LEU A 198 -18.53 4.73 14.34
C LEU A 198 -18.93 6.22 14.44
N THR A 199 -18.21 7.04 15.20
CA THR A 199 -18.56 8.46 15.41
C THR A 199 -18.32 9.35 14.20
N ASN A 200 -17.44 8.97 13.27
CA ASN A 200 -17.20 9.73 12.03
C ASN A 200 -18.28 9.49 10.95
N PHE A 201 -19.25 8.61 11.19
CA PHE A 201 -20.32 8.27 10.24
C PHE A 201 -21.69 8.84 10.62
N ASP A 202 -21.86 9.38 11.83
CA ASP A 202 -23.18 9.68 12.40
C ASP A 202 -23.52 11.19 12.49
N SER A 203 -22.64 12.08 12.02
CA SER A 203 -22.82 13.54 12.24
C SER A 203 -23.73 14.27 11.25
N ASP A 204 -24.40 13.59 10.31
CA ASP A 204 -25.26 14.22 9.29
C ASP A 204 -26.71 13.70 9.23
N LEU A 205 -27.19 12.96 10.25
CA LEU A 205 -28.46 12.22 10.13
C LEU A 205 -29.38 12.29 11.36
N GLU A 206 -29.60 13.48 11.92
CA GLU A 206 -30.72 13.70 12.85
C GLU A 206 -31.47 15.01 12.53
N GLU A 207 -32.47 14.92 11.65
CA GLU A 207 -33.79 15.57 11.76
C GLU A 207 -34.65 15.22 10.54
N MET A 208 -35.47 14.16 10.65
CA MET A 208 -36.66 14.01 9.81
C MET A 208 -37.74 13.26 10.60
N ASP A 209 -38.73 14.02 11.05
CA ASP A 209 -39.92 13.52 11.74
C ASP A 209 -40.76 12.62 10.83
N LEU A 210 -40.94 11.38 11.30
CA LEU A 210 -41.83 10.36 10.76
C LEU A 210 -43.25 10.60 11.26
N ASP A 211 -44.10 11.32 10.51
CA ASP A 211 -45.57 11.20 10.64
C ASP A 211 -46.36 11.83 9.47
N SER A 212 -45.89 11.66 8.23
CA SER A 212 -46.67 12.05 7.04
C SER A 212 -46.31 11.17 5.85
N LEU A 213 -47.13 10.14 5.56
CA LEU A 213 -47.57 9.77 4.21
C LEU A 213 -48.35 8.44 4.24
N ALA A 214 -49.66 8.58 4.36
CA ALA A 214 -50.63 7.63 3.83
C ALA A 214 -51.60 8.42 2.94
N ILE A 215 -52.05 7.79 1.83
CA ILE A 215 -53.01 8.25 0.79
C ILE A 215 -52.29 9.05 -0.33
N ALA A 216 -52.44 8.82 -1.64
CA ALA A 216 -53.30 7.96 -2.47
C ALA A 216 -52.56 7.61 -3.79
N ASN A 217 -52.83 6.43 -4.35
CA ASN A 217 -52.69 6.19 -5.78
C ASN A 217 -54.11 6.11 -6.35
N ASP A 218 -54.47 7.07 -7.18
CA ASP A 218 -55.67 7.08 -8.01
C ASP A 218 -55.30 7.56 -9.41
N ASP A 219 -55.80 6.82 -10.39
CA ASP A 219 -55.86 7.03 -11.83
C ASP A 219 -54.59 7.27 -12.65
N GLY A 220 -54.30 6.27 -13.50
CA GLY A 220 -53.37 6.39 -14.61
C GLY A 220 -54.04 6.92 -15.87
N GLU A 221 -53.29 7.68 -16.66
CA GLU A 221 -53.46 7.80 -18.10
C GLU A 221 -52.10 8.11 -18.76
N SER A 222 -51.68 7.19 -19.64
CA SER A 222 -51.10 7.44 -20.97
C SER A 222 -50.30 8.75 -21.19
N PHE A 223 -48.97 8.64 -21.33
CA PHE A 223 -48.13 9.69 -21.94
C PHE A 223 -47.53 9.20 -23.26
N GLU A 224 -48.27 9.38 -24.36
CA GLU A 224 -47.67 9.62 -25.68
C GLU A 224 -47.72 11.13 -25.94
N SER A 225 -46.55 11.67 -26.31
CA SER A 225 -46.32 12.80 -27.23
C SER A 225 -47.16 14.09 -27.07
N ILE A 226 -46.47 15.25 -27.01
CA ILE A 226 -46.63 16.28 -28.04
C ILE A 226 -45.63 17.43 -27.81
N SER A 227 -44.79 17.59 -28.83
CA SER A 227 -44.16 18.82 -29.26
C SER A 227 -45.17 19.90 -29.67
N ALA A 228 -44.87 21.17 -29.37
CA ALA A 228 -45.37 22.39 -30.04
C ALA A 228 -46.74 22.99 -29.60
N ALA A 229 -46.62 24.05 -28.79
CA ALA A 229 -46.92 25.45 -29.12
C ALA A 229 -48.29 25.87 -29.74
N ILE A 230 -48.94 26.80 -29.02
CA ILE A 230 -49.76 27.96 -29.44
C ILE A 230 -51.31 27.88 -29.32
N SER A 231 -51.82 28.92 -28.64
CA SER A 231 -53.13 29.59 -28.71
C SER A 231 -54.26 29.22 -27.74
N ASN A 232 -54.37 30.08 -26.72
CA ASN A 232 -55.52 30.96 -26.41
C ASN A 232 -56.97 30.42 -26.40
N MET A 233 -57.55 30.60 -25.20
CA MET A 233 -58.84 31.22 -24.88
C MET A 233 -60.16 30.43 -25.00
N GLN A 234 -60.91 30.59 -23.88
CA GLN A 234 -62.35 30.77 -23.74
C GLN A 234 -63.27 29.55 -23.50
N GLY A 235 -64.14 29.74 -22.49
CA GLY A 235 -65.46 29.11 -22.36
C GLY A 235 -65.50 28.03 -21.26
N ALA A 236 -65.80 28.34 -19.99
CA ALA A 236 -67.10 28.66 -19.41
C ALA A 236 -68.10 27.48 -19.34
N LYS A 237 -68.59 27.29 -18.09
CA LYS A 237 -69.91 26.76 -17.64
C LYS A 237 -70.13 25.24 -17.43
N ALA A 238 -70.20 24.91 -16.14
CA ALA A 238 -71.39 24.53 -15.36
C ALA A 238 -72.12 23.21 -15.67
N SER A 239 -72.24 22.35 -14.65
CA SER A 239 -73.46 22.10 -13.85
C SER A 239 -73.13 21.06 -12.75
N GLN A 240 -73.53 21.29 -11.49
CA GLN A 240 -74.61 20.57 -10.78
C GLN A 240 -74.32 19.09 -10.50
N ASP A 241 -74.66 18.45 -9.39
CA ASP A 241 -75.24 18.73 -8.07
C ASP A 241 -75.10 17.38 -7.35
N ALA A 242 -74.71 17.33 -6.06
CA ALA A 242 -75.15 16.29 -5.10
C ALA A 242 -74.45 16.50 -3.75
N GLU A 243 -75.05 17.40 -2.99
CA GLU A 243 -75.27 17.37 -1.54
C GLU A 243 -75.16 15.96 -0.89
N PHE A 244 -74.26 15.82 0.08
CA PHE A 244 -74.44 14.90 1.21
C PHE A 244 -73.77 15.51 2.46
N ASP A 245 -74.59 15.85 3.44
CA ASP A 245 -74.25 16.55 4.66
C ASP A 245 -74.39 15.59 5.85
N LEU A 246 -73.43 15.57 6.78
CA LEU A 246 -73.61 15.04 8.15
C LEU A 246 -72.40 15.38 9.05
N HIS A 247 -72.55 16.50 9.75
CA HIS A 247 -72.20 16.80 11.15
C HIS A 247 -70.80 16.50 11.74
N SER A 248 -70.17 17.60 12.17
CA SER A 248 -69.11 17.73 13.19
C SER A 248 -69.54 17.29 14.61
N PRO A 249 -68.61 17.24 15.59
CA PRO A 249 -68.20 18.46 16.29
C PRO A 249 -66.68 18.62 16.54
N ASP A 250 -66.23 19.87 16.34
CA ASP A 250 -65.20 20.69 17.00
C ASP A 250 -64.09 20.05 17.86
N PHE A 251 -62.83 20.46 17.62
CA PHE A 251 -62.01 21.23 18.59
C PHE A 251 -60.74 21.85 17.94
N ASN A 252 -60.78 23.18 17.77
CA ASN A 252 -59.78 24.23 18.00
C ASN A 252 -58.29 24.19 17.54
N SER A 253 -58.02 25.17 16.67
CA SER A 253 -57.00 26.24 16.74
C SER A 253 -55.50 25.91 16.68
N PHE A 254 -54.84 26.34 15.60
CA PHE A 254 -53.50 26.94 15.67
C PHE A 254 -53.35 28.07 14.63
N SER A 255 -52.66 29.12 15.07
CA SER A 255 -52.50 30.43 14.45
C SER A 255 -51.49 30.44 13.29
N VAL A 256 -51.85 31.17 12.22
CA VAL A 256 -50.97 31.53 11.10
C VAL A 256 -49.96 32.58 11.56
N VAL A 257 -48.67 32.26 11.47
CA VAL A 257 -47.58 33.26 11.46
C VAL A 257 -47.09 33.39 10.03
N THR A 258 -47.40 34.53 9.42
CA THR A 258 -46.87 34.96 8.12
C THR A 258 -45.45 35.48 8.33
N LEU A 259 -44.46 34.94 7.61
CA LEU A 259 -43.17 35.58 7.42
C LEU A 259 -42.93 35.77 5.92
N ASP A 260 -42.83 37.04 5.53
CA ASP A 260 -42.41 37.51 4.21
C ASP A 260 -40.97 37.04 3.89
N PRO A 261 -40.69 36.56 2.67
CA PRO A 261 -39.31 36.39 2.22
C PRO A 261 -38.75 37.74 1.75
N ALA A 262 -37.80 38.27 2.53
CA ALA A 262 -36.98 39.40 2.14
C ALA A 262 -36.07 39.04 0.94
N SER A 263 -36.13 39.90 -0.06
CA SER A 263 -35.22 40.03 -1.20
C SER A 263 -33.74 39.92 -0.81
N LEU A 264 -33.02 38.97 -1.41
CA LEU A 264 -31.56 39.00 -1.49
C LEU A 264 -31.11 38.85 -2.94
N LYS A 265 -30.33 39.84 -3.36
CA LYS A 265 -29.73 40.05 -4.68
C LYS A 265 -28.74 38.92 -5.03
N SER A 266 -28.83 38.44 -6.26
CA SER A 266 -27.78 37.66 -6.93
C SER A 266 -26.50 38.48 -7.12
N PRO A 267 -25.31 37.90 -6.91
CA PRO A 267 -24.07 38.41 -7.48
C PRO A 267 -23.80 37.76 -8.85
N GLU A 268 -23.85 38.61 -9.87
CA GLU A 268 -22.85 38.79 -10.93
C GLU A 268 -22.02 37.55 -11.35
N GLN A 269 -22.39 36.97 -12.48
CA GLN A 269 -21.59 36.00 -13.23
C GLN A 269 -20.31 36.66 -13.78
N VAL A 270 -19.16 36.24 -13.28
CA VAL A 270 -17.85 36.49 -13.92
C VAL A 270 -17.57 35.33 -14.87
N ALA A 271 -17.41 35.66 -16.15
CA ALA A 271 -17.04 34.73 -17.20
C ALA A 271 -15.65 34.13 -16.97
N VAL A 272 -15.57 32.80 -16.92
CA VAL A 272 -14.33 32.02 -16.94
C VAL A 272 -14.02 31.66 -18.40
N PRO A 273 -12.81 31.94 -18.93
CA PRO A 273 -12.43 31.51 -20.26
C PRO A 273 -12.09 30.01 -20.27
N SER A 274 -12.58 29.35 -21.30
CA SER A 274 -12.32 27.94 -21.64
C SER A 274 -10.82 27.67 -21.73
N VAL A 275 -10.33 26.77 -20.86
CA VAL A 275 -8.99 26.21 -20.95
C VAL A 275 -9.03 25.06 -21.96
N GLU A 276 -8.39 25.26 -23.11
CA GLU A 276 -8.09 24.20 -24.07
C GLU A 276 -7.15 23.18 -23.40
N ILE A 277 -7.61 21.92 -23.34
CA ILE A 277 -6.81 20.77 -22.95
C ILE A 277 -5.87 20.49 -24.14
N ILE A 278 -4.66 21.03 -24.08
CA ILE A 278 -3.55 20.60 -24.94
C ILE A 278 -3.04 19.29 -24.38
N SER A 279 -3.36 18.19 -25.06
CA SER A 279 -2.72 16.90 -24.87
C SER A 279 -1.30 16.98 -25.45
N ASP A 280 -0.33 17.38 -24.63
CA ASP A 280 1.08 17.30 -24.97
C ASP A 280 1.58 15.86 -24.81
N ASP A 281 1.70 15.22 -25.96
CA ASP A 281 2.36 13.95 -26.20
C ASP A 281 3.88 14.09 -25.94
N PHE A 282 4.30 13.90 -24.68
CA PHE A 282 5.71 13.81 -24.30
C PHE A 282 6.28 12.42 -24.64
N SER A 283 6.43 12.15 -25.93
CA SER A 283 7.35 11.14 -26.42
C SER A 283 8.80 11.67 -26.30
N ILE A 284 9.36 11.56 -25.10
CA ILE A 284 10.81 11.72 -24.89
C ILE A 284 11.48 10.56 -25.62
N SER A 285 11.97 10.85 -26.83
CA SER A 285 12.96 10.02 -27.49
C SER A 285 14.18 9.97 -26.58
N ALA A 286 14.42 8.80 -26.00
CA ALA A 286 15.64 8.51 -25.27
C ALA A 286 16.84 8.85 -26.18
N PRO A 287 17.73 9.78 -25.79
CA PRO A 287 18.96 9.93 -26.53
C PRO A 287 19.75 8.63 -26.33
N THR A 288 20.05 7.96 -27.44
CA THR A 288 21.02 6.88 -27.52
C THR A 288 22.27 7.28 -26.74
N VAL A 289 22.43 6.70 -25.55
CA VAL A 289 23.64 6.84 -24.74
C VAL A 289 24.74 6.08 -25.47
N ALA A 290 25.46 6.80 -26.34
CA ALA A 290 26.75 6.35 -26.82
C ALA A 290 27.66 6.21 -25.59
N ASN A 291 27.99 4.96 -25.28
CA ASN A 291 28.86 4.57 -24.18
C ASN A 291 30.29 5.06 -24.49
N TYR A 292 30.58 6.33 -24.16
CA TYR A 292 31.91 6.90 -24.27
C TYR A 292 32.74 6.43 -23.08
N TYR A 293 33.51 5.36 -23.28
CA TYR A 293 34.68 5.07 -22.47
C TYR A 293 35.68 6.22 -22.63
N VAL A 294 35.73 7.12 -21.65
CA VAL A 294 36.79 8.12 -21.55
C VAL A 294 37.99 7.48 -20.84
N PRO A 295 39.20 7.48 -21.43
CA PRO A 295 40.39 6.97 -20.76
C PRO A 295 40.76 7.86 -19.58
N MET A 296 40.97 7.25 -18.41
CA MET A 296 41.48 7.94 -17.21
C MET A 296 42.83 8.65 -17.52
N PRO A 297 43.06 9.85 -16.96
CA PRO A 297 44.35 10.51 -17.10
C PRO A 297 45.45 9.75 -16.34
N PRO A 298 46.69 9.72 -16.87
CA PRO A 298 47.81 9.10 -16.17
C PRO A 298 48.11 9.85 -14.86
N PRO A 299 48.50 9.14 -13.78
CA PRO A 299 48.84 9.78 -12.52
C PRO A 299 50.07 10.70 -12.67
N PRO A 300 50.16 11.79 -11.88
CA PRO A 300 51.28 12.72 -11.94
C PRO A 300 52.61 12.02 -11.59
N PRO A 301 53.74 12.45 -12.18
CA PRO A 301 55.03 11.84 -11.94
C PRO A 301 55.44 12.01 -10.48
N THR A 302 55.32 10.94 -9.70
CA THR A 302 55.91 10.87 -8.37
C THR A 302 57.43 10.83 -8.51
N ARG A 303 58.09 11.86 -7.96
CA ARG A 303 59.54 11.98 -7.89
C ARG A 303 60.07 10.94 -6.88
N ARG A 304 60.27 9.70 -7.33
CA ARG A 304 60.93 8.65 -6.54
C ARG A 304 62.40 9.03 -6.31
N LYS A 305 62.74 9.33 -5.06
CA LYS A 305 64.12 9.23 -4.56
C LYS A 305 64.51 7.75 -4.59
N VAL A 306 65.47 7.41 -5.43
CA VAL A 306 66.15 6.11 -5.42
C VAL A 306 67.13 6.13 -4.25
N THR A 307 66.90 5.28 -3.27
CA THR A 307 67.95 4.77 -2.37
C THR A 307 67.99 3.27 -2.58
N ASP A 308 69.11 2.82 -3.11
CA ASP A 308 69.46 1.41 -3.30
C ASP A 308 69.57 0.69 -1.96
N LYS A 309 68.92 -0.48 -1.84
CA LYS A 309 69.46 -1.70 -1.21
C LYS A 309 68.48 -2.86 -1.37
N ALA A 310 68.99 -3.93 -2.01
CA ALA A 310 68.91 -5.36 -1.70
C ALA A 310 67.63 -5.94 -1.05
N GLU A 311 67.15 -7.16 -1.28
CA GLU A 311 67.45 -8.28 -2.17
C GLU A 311 66.47 -9.40 -1.71
N GLN A 312 65.87 -10.13 -2.66
CA GLN A 312 65.22 -11.46 -2.55
C GLN A 312 63.99 -11.67 -1.62
N VAL A 313 62.90 -12.23 -2.17
CA VAL A 313 62.52 -13.67 -2.04
C VAL A 313 61.10 -13.91 -2.64
N ALA A 314 61.03 -14.96 -3.49
CA ALA A 314 59.88 -15.82 -3.89
C ALA A 314 58.63 -15.21 -4.56
N GLN A 315 58.31 -15.50 -5.83
CA GLN A 315 57.81 -16.77 -6.43
C GLN A 315 56.33 -17.08 -6.16
N ASN A 316 55.52 -16.98 -7.24
CA ASN A 316 54.59 -18.01 -7.77
C ASN A 316 53.22 -17.45 -8.21
N ASN A 317 53.03 -17.23 -9.52
CA ASN A 317 52.36 -18.22 -10.37
C ASN A 317 52.19 -17.70 -11.81
N SER A 318 52.55 -18.58 -12.73
CA SER A 318 52.60 -18.40 -14.17
C SER A 318 51.38 -19.05 -14.84
N GLN A 319 51.23 -18.75 -16.12
CA GLN A 319 50.55 -19.51 -17.18
C GLN A 319 49.04 -19.35 -17.36
N LYS A 320 48.68 -18.46 -18.31
CA LYS A 320 48.12 -18.91 -19.59
C LYS A 320 48.50 -17.97 -20.74
N ASN A 321 49.16 -18.55 -21.73
CA ASN A 321 49.62 -17.91 -22.97
C ASN A 321 48.45 -17.63 -23.91
N ASP A 322 48.51 -16.50 -24.64
CA ASP A 322 48.29 -16.53 -26.09
C ASP A 322 49.10 -15.44 -26.82
N LYS A 323 49.58 -15.85 -28.00
CA LYS A 323 50.56 -15.23 -28.89
C LYS A 323 50.04 -13.94 -29.52
N ILE A 324 50.81 -12.84 -29.43
CA ILE A 324 50.74 -11.73 -30.38
C ILE A 324 52.16 -11.31 -30.81
N ASN A 325 52.28 -11.07 -32.12
CA ASN A 325 53.49 -10.96 -32.92
C ASN A 325 54.50 -9.88 -32.50
N ASP A 326 55.77 -10.29 -32.52
CA ASP A 326 57.00 -9.50 -32.43
C ASP A 326 57.10 -8.51 -33.61
N SER A 327 57.00 -7.21 -33.32
CA SER A 327 57.35 -6.12 -34.24
C SER A 327 58.45 -5.28 -33.60
N ARG A 328 59.70 -5.71 -33.78
CA ARG A 328 60.89 -4.97 -33.33
C ARG A 328 60.95 -3.58 -33.95
N PRO A 329 61.07 -2.49 -33.17
CA PRO A 329 61.42 -1.20 -33.73
C PRO A 329 62.89 -1.21 -34.19
N LYS A 330 63.09 -0.90 -35.47
CA LYS A 330 64.40 -0.67 -36.08
C LYS A 330 65.17 0.38 -35.28
N ARG A 331 66.36 0.01 -34.78
CA ARG A 331 67.35 0.94 -34.23
C ARG A 331 67.75 1.95 -35.29
N ILE A 332 67.29 3.19 -35.14
CA ILE A 332 67.81 4.34 -35.87
C ILE A 332 69.22 4.61 -35.31
N LYS A 333 70.24 4.34 -36.12
CA LYS A 333 71.62 4.71 -35.81
C LYS A 333 71.73 6.24 -35.95
N LEU A 334 71.79 6.95 -34.82
CA LEU A 334 72.10 8.38 -34.78
C LEU A 334 73.53 8.58 -35.30
N ALA A 335 73.63 9.23 -36.46
CA ALA A 335 74.88 9.75 -36.98
C ALA A 335 75.15 11.15 -36.39
N ASN A 336 76.42 11.36 -36.04
CA ASN A 336 77.14 12.60 -35.78
C ASN A 336 76.82 13.37 -34.48
N PRO A 337 77.82 13.52 -33.57
CA PRO A 337 77.71 14.42 -32.44
C PRO A 337 77.80 15.87 -32.92
N ILE A 338 76.66 16.56 -32.92
CA ILE A 338 76.63 18.02 -33.12
C ILE A 338 77.31 18.64 -31.91
N ARG A 339 78.46 19.31 -32.13
CA ARG A 339 79.10 20.16 -31.12
C ARG A 339 78.27 21.43 -30.96
N ILE A 340 77.33 21.40 -30.02
CA ILE A 340 76.49 22.55 -29.68
C ILE A 340 77.31 23.48 -28.76
N ASN A 341 77.54 24.72 -29.21
CA ASN A 341 78.09 25.79 -28.37
C ASN A 341 77.23 25.97 -27.11
N THR A 342 77.85 25.83 -25.94
CA THR A 342 77.22 25.76 -24.61
C THR A 342 76.40 27.00 -24.21
N VAL A 343 76.52 28.12 -24.93
CA VAL A 343 75.76 29.36 -24.66
C VAL A 343 74.37 29.36 -25.33
N SER A 344 74.16 28.63 -26.43
CA SER A 344 72.86 28.58 -27.14
C SER A 344 71.86 27.60 -26.48
N LEU A 345 72.38 26.62 -25.74
CA LEU A 345 71.58 25.59 -25.05
C LEU A 345 70.85 26.15 -23.81
N ALA A 346 71.41 27.18 -23.17
CA ALA A 346 70.80 27.83 -22.01
C ALA A 346 69.56 28.67 -22.36
N VAL A 347 69.59 29.38 -23.51
CA VAL A 347 68.45 30.22 -23.95
C VAL A 347 67.30 29.35 -24.46
N GLY A 348 67.59 28.24 -25.15
CA GLY A 348 66.57 27.28 -25.59
C GLY A 348 65.79 26.64 -24.44
N MET A 349 66.45 26.32 -23.32
CA MET A 349 65.78 25.74 -22.15
C MET A 349 64.81 26.71 -21.47
N VAL A 350 65.13 28.01 -21.43
CA VAL A 350 64.23 29.03 -20.85
C VAL A 350 62.94 29.14 -21.67
N MET A 351 63.04 29.22 -23.01
CA MET A 351 61.86 29.33 -23.86
C MET A 351 60.94 28.10 -23.79
N VAL A 352 61.50 26.90 -23.72
CA VAL A 352 60.70 25.66 -23.56
C VAL A 352 59.99 25.63 -22.20
N SER A 353 60.65 26.09 -21.13
CA SER A 353 60.04 26.14 -19.79
C SER A 353 58.87 27.13 -19.72
N VAL A 354 59.00 28.31 -20.34
CA VAL A 354 57.93 29.31 -20.39
C VAL A 354 56.72 28.79 -21.18
N LEU A 355 56.95 28.18 -22.34
CA LEU A 355 55.86 27.60 -23.15
C LEU A 355 55.16 26.44 -22.44
N GLY A 356 55.91 25.60 -21.73
CA GLY A 356 55.35 24.51 -20.92
C GLY A 356 54.42 25.02 -19.82
N ILE A 357 54.82 26.09 -19.11
CA ILE A 357 53.98 26.71 -18.07
C ILE A 357 52.71 27.31 -18.67
N CYS A 358 52.81 28.03 -19.79
CA CYS A 358 51.64 28.60 -20.47
C CYS A 358 50.67 27.52 -20.96
N ALA A 359 51.16 26.43 -21.55
CA ALA A 359 50.32 25.32 -22.01
C ALA A 359 49.60 24.63 -20.84
N TRP A 360 50.29 24.44 -19.72
CA TRP A 360 49.70 23.88 -18.51
C TRP A 360 48.61 24.79 -17.92
N LEU A 361 48.82 26.11 -17.88
CA LEU A 361 47.80 27.07 -17.42
C LEU A 361 46.55 27.09 -18.31
N VAL A 362 46.72 26.98 -19.64
CA VAL A 362 45.59 26.90 -20.57
C VAL A 362 44.80 25.61 -20.39
N TRP A 363 45.51 24.48 -20.21
CA TRP A 363 44.87 23.19 -19.93
C TRP A 363 44.10 23.21 -18.60
N ASP A 364 44.74 23.68 -17.53
CA ASP A 364 44.13 23.79 -16.19
C ASP A 364 42.86 24.66 -16.25
N ARG A 365 42.90 25.80 -16.93
CA ARG A 365 41.74 26.66 -17.14
C ARG A 365 40.61 25.95 -17.92
N SER A 366 40.95 25.15 -18.93
CA SER A 366 39.95 24.37 -19.69
C SER A 366 39.27 23.32 -18.83
N VAL A 367 40.02 22.67 -17.91
CA VAL A 367 39.44 21.71 -16.96
C VAL A 367 38.50 22.42 -15.98
N GLN A 368 38.91 23.58 -15.45
CA GLN A 368 38.06 24.39 -14.56
C GLN A 368 36.76 24.84 -15.25
N GLN A 369 36.83 25.23 -16.53
CA GLN A 369 35.64 25.59 -17.31
C GLN A 369 34.67 24.41 -17.48
N ARG A 370 35.19 23.19 -17.61
CA ARG A 370 34.36 21.99 -17.70
C ARG A 370 33.63 21.72 -16.39
N TYR A 371 34.32 21.83 -15.25
CA TYR A 371 33.68 21.68 -13.94
C TYR A 371 32.57 22.71 -13.70
N LEU A 372 32.78 23.96 -14.12
CA LEU A 372 31.75 25.00 -14.06
C LEU A 372 30.59 24.76 -15.03
N ALA A 373 30.86 24.27 -16.23
CA ALA A 373 29.82 23.92 -17.20
C ALA A 373 28.93 22.78 -16.67
N ASP A 374 29.55 21.69 -16.17
CA ASP A 374 28.83 20.55 -15.60
C ASP A 374 27.96 20.98 -14.39
N ALA A 375 28.49 21.87 -13.53
CA ALA A 375 27.73 22.43 -12.41
C ALA A 375 26.53 23.30 -12.84
N ARG A 376 26.70 24.12 -13.88
CA ARG A 376 25.64 24.97 -14.44
C ARG A 376 24.57 24.17 -15.15
N ASP A 377 24.95 23.13 -15.86
CA ASP A 377 23.99 22.23 -16.50
C ASP A 377 23.09 21.59 -15.45
N LEU A 378 23.65 21.18 -14.29
CA LEU A 378 22.87 20.73 -13.13
C LEU A 378 22.02 21.84 -12.50
N GLU A 379 22.50 23.08 -12.47
CA GLU A 379 21.71 24.20 -11.95
C GLU A 379 20.50 24.53 -12.85
N ASN A 380 20.69 24.43 -14.17
CA ASN A 380 19.69 24.72 -15.20
C ASN A 380 18.64 23.63 -15.37
N LEU A 381 18.98 22.37 -15.09
CA LEU A 381 17.99 21.33 -14.88
C LEU A 381 17.10 21.81 -13.73
N SER A 382 15.78 21.89 -13.94
CA SER A 382 14.84 22.22 -12.87
C SER A 382 14.76 21.05 -11.89
N LEU A 383 15.80 20.89 -11.09
CA LEU A 383 16.00 19.82 -10.12
C LEU A 383 15.16 20.11 -8.89
N ASP A 384 13.86 19.97 -9.06
CA ASP A 384 12.93 19.95 -7.94
C ASP A 384 12.86 18.51 -7.40
N PRO A 385 13.42 18.23 -6.20
CA PRO A 385 13.41 16.90 -5.63
C PRO A 385 11.98 16.39 -5.39
N GLN A 386 10.98 17.28 -5.31
CA GLN A 386 9.58 16.92 -5.11
C GLN A 386 8.93 16.32 -6.37
N LYS A 387 9.47 16.58 -7.56
CA LYS A 387 8.90 16.11 -8.83
C LYS A 387 9.39 14.72 -9.24
N ILE A 388 10.52 14.28 -8.68
CA ILE A 388 11.15 13.01 -9.03
C ILE A 388 10.58 11.92 -8.12
N LYS A 389 9.71 11.06 -8.67
CA LYS A 389 9.07 9.96 -7.93
C LYS A 389 9.92 8.69 -7.84
N ILE A 390 10.94 8.57 -8.68
CA ILE A 390 11.74 7.33 -8.80
C ILE A 390 12.97 7.44 -7.88
N PRO A 391 13.11 6.57 -6.85
CA PRO A 391 14.20 6.68 -5.88
C PRO A 391 15.60 6.58 -6.50
N SER A 392 15.77 5.76 -7.55
CA SER A 392 17.06 5.60 -8.25
C SER A 392 17.50 6.88 -8.96
N VAL A 393 16.58 7.55 -9.66
CA VAL A 393 16.86 8.82 -10.35
C VAL A 393 17.22 9.91 -9.34
N LEU A 394 16.58 9.89 -8.17
CA LEU A 394 16.85 10.83 -7.09
C LEU A 394 18.26 10.63 -6.51
N ALA A 395 18.65 9.37 -6.24
CA ALA A 395 19.99 9.03 -5.76
C ALA A 395 21.07 9.35 -6.81
N ASP A 396 20.82 9.07 -8.09
CA ASP A 396 21.74 9.42 -9.18
C ASP A 396 21.95 10.92 -9.29
N THR A 397 20.87 11.71 -9.17
CA THR A 397 20.94 13.17 -9.20
C THR A 397 21.71 13.72 -8.00
N ARG A 398 21.43 13.19 -6.80
CA ARG A 398 22.19 13.49 -5.57
C ARG A 398 23.69 13.25 -5.78
N ASN A 399 24.06 12.09 -6.32
CA ASN A 399 25.46 11.73 -6.56
C ASN A 399 26.11 12.63 -7.62
N LYS A 400 25.38 13.06 -8.65
CA LYS A 400 25.87 14.04 -9.65
C LYS A 400 26.13 15.40 -9.01
N ILE A 401 25.23 15.91 -8.18
CA ILE A 401 25.42 17.17 -7.45
C ILE A 401 26.65 17.07 -6.53
N GLN A 402 26.77 15.99 -5.76
CA GLN A 402 27.90 15.77 -4.86
C GLN A 402 29.23 15.71 -5.63
N SER A 403 29.26 15.01 -6.77
CA SER A 403 30.44 14.94 -7.64
C SER A 403 30.81 16.32 -8.22
N ALA A 404 29.82 17.10 -8.66
CA ALA A 404 30.07 18.45 -9.17
C ALA A 404 30.64 19.38 -8.09
N ILE A 405 30.11 19.33 -6.85
CA ILE A 405 30.65 20.08 -5.71
C ILE A 405 32.09 19.68 -5.45
N ALA A 406 32.39 18.37 -5.38
CA ALA A 406 33.75 17.89 -5.15
C ALA A 406 34.72 18.35 -6.25
N GLN A 407 34.28 18.38 -7.51
CA GLN A 407 35.09 18.88 -8.63
C GLN A 407 35.35 20.38 -8.55
N LEU A 408 34.35 21.18 -8.16
CA LEU A 408 34.52 22.62 -7.95
C LEU A 408 35.44 22.95 -6.78
N GLU A 409 35.42 22.14 -5.71
CA GLU A 409 36.30 22.30 -4.54
C GLU A 409 37.79 22.03 -4.86
N LEU A 410 38.08 21.29 -5.93
CA LEU A 410 39.47 21.07 -6.40
C LEU A 410 40.10 22.30 -7.07
N ILE A 411 39.31 23.33 -7.42
CA ILE A 411 39.80 24.53 -8.09
C ILE A 411 40.60 25.37 -7.07
N PRO A 412 41.92 25.59 -7.28
CA PRO A 412 42.74 26.29 -6.30
C PRO A 412 42.50 27.80 -6.34
N ASP A 413 42.59 28.44 -5.17
CA ASP A 413 42.59 29.90 -5.04
C ASP A 413 43.94 30.48 -5.53
N ARG A 414 43.99 30.87 -6.80
CA ARG A 414 45.17 31.42 -7.47
C ARG A 414 44.77 32.60 -8.33
N PRO A 415 45.67 33.59 -8.55
CA PRO A 415 45.39 34.65 -9.49
C PRO A 415 45.07 34.07 -10.88
N ALA A 416 43.99 34.55 -11.48
CA ALA A 416 43.43 34.10 -12.77
C ALA A 416 42.77 32.71 -12.82
N SER A 417 42.58 32.02 -11.68
CA SER A 417 41.70 30.84 -11.62
C SER A 417 40.22 31.25 -11.57
N LEU A 418 39.32 30.31 -11.86
CA LEU A 418 37.88 30.51 -11.79
C LEU A 418 37.31 30.23 -10.37
N TYR A 419 38.15 30.38 -9.34
CA TYR A 419 37.81 30.03 -7.96
C TYR A 419 36.60 30.80 -7.42
N SER A 420 36.52 32.12 -7.64
CA SER A 420 35.40 32.92 -7.16
C SER A 420 34.06 32.50 -7.77
N GLU A 421 34.07 32.10 -9.05
CA GLU A 421 32.90 31.60 -9.77
C GLU A 421 32.49 30.22 -9.23
N ALA A 422 33.47 29.34 -9.01
CA ALA A 422 33.25 28.03 -8.39
C ALA A 422 32.63 28.13 -6.99
N GLN A 423 33.06 29.09 -6.17
CA GLN A 423 32.48 29.32 -4.83
C GLN A 423 31.02 29.76 -4.87
N VAL A 424 30.61 30.51 -5.90
CA VAL A 424 29.20 30.89 -6.09
C VAL A 424 28.37 29.66 -6.43
N GLU A 425 28.83 28.83 -7.37
CA GLU A 425 28.13 27.59 -7.76
C GLU A 425 28.05 26.60 -6.58
N ILE A 426 29.13 26.42 -5.82
CA ILE A 426 29.12 25.59 -4.59
C ILE A 426 28.06 26.10 -3.60
N LYS A 427 27.96 27.42 -3.40
CA LYS A 427 26.98 28.03 -2.49
C LYS A 427 25.54 27.77 -2.96
N ASN A 428 25.29 27.70 -4.27
CA ASN A 428 23.98 27.39 -4.83
C ASN A 428 23.65 25.88 -4.80
N LEU A 429 24.65 25.01 -5.02
CA LEU A 429 24.45 23.56 -5.08
C LEU A 429 24.34 22.90 -3.69
N LYS A 430 25.04 23.41 -2.67
CA LYS A 430 24.99 22.85 -1.30
C LYS A 430 23.57 22.73 -0.72
N PRO A 431 22.70 23.75 -0.71
CA PRO A 431 21.33 23.60 -0.22
C PRO A 431 20.49 22.64 -1.06
N LYS A 432 20.73 22.55 -2.37
CA LYS A 432 20.07 21.55 -3.24
C LYS A 432 20.49 20.14 -2.84
N LEU A 433 21.79 19.90 -2.59
CA LEU A 433 22.28 18.60 -2.15
C LEU A 433 21.57 18.15 -0.86
N VAL A 434 21.47 19.02 0.14
CA VAL A 434 20.77 18.73 1.41
C VAL A 434 19.29 18.39 1.18
N ALA A 435 18.61 19.11 0.28
CA ALA A 435 17.22 18.82 -0.08
C ALA A 435 17.07 17.45 -0.76
N PHE A 436 18.00 17.09 -1.65
CA PHE A 436 18.04 15.77 -2.29
C PHE A 436 18.37 14.67 -1.29
N ASP A 437 19.34 14.87 -0.39
CA ASP A 437 19.68 13.91 0.66
C ASP A 437 18.48 13.59 1.54
N ARG A 438 17.78 14.63 2.03
CA ARG A 438 16.55 14.47 2.81
C ARG A 438 15.50 13.67 2.03
N ARG A 439 15.28 14.02 0.75
CA ARG A 439 14.29 13.34 -0.09
C ARG A 439 14.65 11.87 -0.32
N VAL A 440 15.92 11.55 -0.58
CA VAL A 440 16.39 10.17 -0.78
C VAL A 440 16.14 9.33 0.48
N THR A 441 16.45 9.87 1.66
CA THR A 441 16.19 9.17 2.93
C THR A 441 14.69 8.90 3.13
N ILE A 442 13.83 9.90 2.88
CA ILE A 442 12.37 9.75 2.98
C ILE A 442 11.85 8.68 2.03
N GLU A 443 12.22 8.75 0.75
CA GLU A 443 11.70 7.81 -0.26
C GLU A 443 12.22 6.38 -0.06
N TYR A 444 13.47 6.22 0.38
CA TYR A 444 14.02 4.91 0.67
C TYR A 444 13.36 4.27 1.90
N ALA A 445 13.18 5.04 2.98
CA ALA A 445 12.46 4.57 4.16
C ALA A 445 11.00 4.22 3.83
N ALA A 446 10.32 5.07 3.06
CA ALA A 446 8.95 4.84 2.61
C ALA A 446 8.83 3.57 1.77
N ASN A 447 9.73 3.37 0.79
CA ASN A 447 9.76 2.16 -0.03
C ASN A 447 10.03 0.91 0.82
N SER A 448 11.00 0.96 1.73
CA SER A 448 11.31 -0.15 2.63
C SER A 448 10.12 -0.52 3.52
N ASN A 449 9.42 0.47 4.07
CA ASN A 449 8.26 0.25 4.93
C ASN A 449 7.06 -0.28 4.13
N LEU A 450 6.88 0.20 2.90
CA LEU A 450 5.85 -0.34 2.00
C LEU A 450 6.11 -1.82 1.71
N GLU A 451 7.34 -2.19 1.33
CA GLU A 451 7.72 -3.59 1.06
C GLU A 451 7.60 -4.49 2.30
N LEU A 452 7.98 -3.99 3.47
CA LEU A 452 7.76 -4.70 4.74
C LEU A 452 6.27 -4.97 4.96
N ALA A 453 5.41 -3.98 4.73
CA ALA A 453 3.97 -4.13 4.89
C ALA A 453 3.38 -5.18 3.93
N LYS A 454 3.81 -5.19 2.67
CA LYS A 454 3.40 -6.19 1.68
C LYS A 454 3.79 -7.60 2.15
N LYS A 455 5.05 -7.77 2.55
CA LYS A 455 5.58 -9.06 3.03
C LYS A 455 4.82 -9.57 4.26
N SER A 456 4.62 -8.72 5.27
CA SER A 456 3.91 -9.14 6.49
C SER A 456 2.45 -9.48 6.22
N THR A 457 1.78 -8.80 5.28
CA THR A 457 0.44 -9.18 4.82
C THR A 457 0.42 -10.52 4.10
N LEU A 458 1.39 -10.77 3.21
CA LEU A 458 1.54 -12.05 2.52
C LEU A 458 1.74 -13.19 3.54
N ASP A 459 2.63 -13.00 4.51
CA ASP A 459 2.91 -13.98 5.55
C ASP A 459 1.64 -14.27 6.39
N ALA A 460 0.89 -13.23 6.76
CA ALA A 460 -0.41 -13.39 7.44
C ALA A 460 -1.41 -14.20 6.60
N ALA A 461 -1.47 -13.93 5.29
CA ALA A 461 -2.36 -14.64 4.37
C ALA A 461 -2.01 -16.12 4.23
N LEU A 462 -0.71 -16.42 4.12
CA LEU A 462 -0.22 -17.80 4.05
C LEU A 462 -0.52 -18.58 5.33
N MET A 463 -0.46 -17.93 6.50
CA MET A 463 -0.79 -18.57 7.78
C MET A 463 -2.26 -18.99 7.89
N VAL A 464 -3.17 -18.20 7.32
CA VAL A 464 -4.62 -18.48 7.40
C VAL A 464 -5.16 -19.22 6.18
N GLN A 465 -4.28 -19.59 5.25
CA GLN A 465 -4.65 -20.35 4.06
C GLN A 465 -5.16 -21.73 4.48
N SER A 466 -6.28 -22.18 3.92
CA SER A 466 -6.89 -23.48 4.22
C SER A 466 -7.37 -23.66 5.67
N PRO A 467 -8.36 -22.87 6.14
CA PRO A 467 -8.98 -23.10 7.44
C PRO A 467 -9.59 -24.51 7.53
N PRO A 468 -9.72 -25.08 8.74
CA PRO A 468 -9.59 -24.44 10.05
C PRO A 468 -8.18 -24.40 10.60
N HIS A 469 -7.89 -23.41 11.43
CA HIS A 469 -6.60 -23.24 12.13
C HIS A 469 -6.84 -23.04 13.62
N THR A 470 -5.84 -23.34 14.45
CA THR A 470 -5.89 -23.09 15.90
C THR A 470 -5.90 -21.58 16.20
N SER A 471 -6.32 -21.20 17.40
CA SER A 471 -6.39 -19.79 17.79
C SER A 471 -5.01 -19.14 17.80
N GLU A 472 -3.96 -19.91 18.07
CA GLU A 472 -2.56 -19.45 18.03
C GLU A 472 -2.13 -19.04 16.61
N VAL A 473 -2.52 -19.79 15.58
CA VAL A 473 -2.24 -19.47 14.18
C VAL A 473 -2.98 -18.19 13.76
N TRP A 474 -4.25 -18.05 14.12
CA TRP A 474 -5.02 -16.83 13.84
C TRP A 474 -4.46 -15.59 14.55
N LYS A 475 -4.04 -15.72 15.82
CA LYS A 475 -3.38 -14.64 16.57
C LYS A 475 -2.04 -14.26 15.94
N SER A 476 -1.29 -15.24 15.46
CA SER A 476 -0.02 -15.00 14.75
C SER A 476 -0.26 -14.22 13.44
N ALA A 477 -1.29 -14.59 12.67
CA ALA A 477 -1.69 -13.86 11.47
C ALA A 477 -2.18 -12.44 11.80
N GLN A 478 -2.92 -12.26 12.90
CA GLN A 478 -3.35 -10.96 13.40
C GLN A 478 -2.14 -10.05 13.71
N ALA A 479 -1.15 -10.58 14.43
CA ALA A 479 0.07 -9.85 14.76
C ALA A 479 0.86 -9.45 13.50
N LYS A 480 0.97 -10.35 12.52
CA LYS A 480 1.59 -10.05 11.21
C LYS A 480 0.86 -8.95 10.46
N ARG A 481 -0.48 -8.93 10.52
CA ARG A 481 -1.28 -7.85 9.91
C ARG A 481 -1.09 -6.50 10.63
N GLN A 482 -1.00 -6.50 11.96
CA GLN A 482 -0.68 -5.29 12.74
C GLN A 482 0.72 -4.75 12.40
N GLU A 483 1.71 -5.64 12.24
CA GLU A 483 3.06 -5.26 11.79
C GLU A 483 3.02 -4.54 10.44
N ALA A 484 2.22 -5.03 9.49
CA ALA A 484 2.04 -4.39 8.19
C ALA A 484 1.42 -2.99 8.31
N ILE A 485 0.38 -2.84 9.15
CA ILE A 485 -0.26 -1.53 9.39
C ILE A 485 0.73 -0.55 9.99
N LYS A 486 1.49 -0.96 11.01
CA LYS A 486 2.52 -0.14 11.64
C LYS A 486 3.58 0.33 10.64
N ALA A 487 4.00 -0.55 9.73
CA ALA A 487 4.93 -0.20 8.67
C ALA A 487 4.34 0.88 7.74
N LEU A 488 3.09 0.73 7.30
CA LEU A 488 2.42 1.75 6.47
C LEU A 488 2.23 3.09 7.18
N GLU A 489 1.90 3.08 8.46
CA GLU A 489 1.73 4.29 9.29
C GLU A 489 3.03 5.08 9.47
N SER A 490 4.17 4.40 9.39
CA SER A 490 5.50 5.03 9.50
C SER A 490 5.98 5.70 8.20
N ILE A 491 5.20 5.64 7.11
CA ILE A 491 5.53 6.29 5.85
C ILE A 491 5.27 7.80 5.96
N ASP A 492 6.31 8.60 5.73
CA ASP A 492 6.25 10.06 5.82
C ASP A 492 5.26 10.66 4.79
N PRO A 493 4.41 11.64 5.18
CA PRO A 493 3.48 12.32 4.27
C PRO A 493 4.13 13.02 3.07
N GLU A 494 5.40 13.39 3.17
CA GLU A 494 6.14 13.97 2.04
C GLU A 494 6.49 12.92 0.98
N SER A 495 6.56 11.63 1.32
CA SER A 495 6.93 10.58 0.36
C SER A 495 5.94 10.48 -0.80
N SER A 496 6.47 10.20 -1.99
CA SER A 496 5.64 9.88 -3.16
C SER A 496 4.79 8.62 -3.00
N MET A 497 5.12 7.75 -2.04
CA MET A 497 4.39 6.51 -1.73
C MET A 497 3.22 6.72 -0.75
N TYR A 498 3.09 7.90 -0.13
CA TYR A 498 2.10 8.12 0.94
C TYR A 498 0.66 7.86 0.50
N ALA A 499 0.27 8.31 -0.70
CA ALA A 499 -1.10 8.07 -1.22
C ALA A 499 -1.42 6.58 -1.39
N GLN A 500 -0.44 5.79 -1.84
CA GLN A 500 -0.58 4.34 -1.98
C GLN A 500 -0.65 3.68 -0.59
N ALA A 501 0.18 4.13 0.36
CA ALA A 501 0.17 3.64 1.73
C ALA A 501 -1.18 3.86 2.42
N GLN A 502 -1.78 5.05 2.29
CA GLN A 502 -3.09 5.36 2.87
C GLN A 502 -4.21 4.50 2.30
N THR A 503 -4.19 4.26 0.99
CA THR A 503 -5.16 3.35 0.34
C THR A 503 -5.06 1.94 0.93
N ARG A 504 -3.84 1.39 1.04
CA ARG A 504 -3.58 0.05 1.58
C ARG A 504 -3.92 -0.06 3.06
N LEU A 505 -3.61 0.96 3.84
CA LEU A 505 -3.87 1.02 5.27
C LEU A 505 -5.38 0.93 5.57
N LYS A 506 -6.23 1.56 4.74
CA LYS A 506 -7.69 1.39 4.83
C LYS A 506 -8.11 -0.07 4.64
N THR A 507 -7.57 -0.74 3.63
CA THR A 507 -7.85 -2.16 3.36
C THR A 507 -7.37 -3.04 4.51
N TYR A 508 -6.12 -2.88 4.95
CA TYR A 508 -5.51 -3.75 5.99
C TYR A 508 -6.21 -3.63 7.34
N ARG A 509 -6.70 -2.43 7.70
CA ARG A 509 -7.51 -2.24 8.92
C ARG A 509 -8.84 -2.98 8.84
N ALA A 510 -9.51 -2.95 7.69
CA ALA A 510 -10.76 -3.69 7.50
C ALA A 510 -10.52 -5.21 7.59
N GLU A 511 -9.44 -5.72 6.99
CA GLU A 511 -9.06 -7.12 7.07
C GLU A 511 -8.66 -7.55 8.49
N LEU A 512 -7.99 -6.68 9.26
CA LEU A 512 -7.63 -6.94 10.65
C LEU A 512 -8.87 -7.16 11.52
N VAL A 513 -9.93 -6.39 11.31
CA VAL A 513 -11.22 -6.59 12.01
C VAL A 513 -11.80 -7.96 11.68
N GLN A 514 -11.70 -8.42 10.43
CA GLN A 514 -12.14 -9.75 10.06
C GLN A 514 -11.31 -10.83 10.76
N ILE A 515 -9.97 -10.74 10.71
CA ILE A 515 -9.08 -11.69 11.39
C ILE A 515 -9.39 -11.74 12.90
N GLY A 516 -9.62 -10.58 13.53
CA GLY A 516 -10.02 -10.52 14.95
C GLY A 516 -11.29 -11.31 15.26
N LYS A 517 -12.30 -11.24 14.38
CA LYS A 517 -13.52 -12.07 14.52
C LYS A 517 -13.21 -13.57 14.46
N TRP A 518 -12.28 -13.98 13.61
CA TRP A 518 -11.86 -15.39 13.52
C TRP A 518 -11.08 -15.85 14.74
N VAL A 519 -10.21 -15.01 15.29
CA VAL A 519 -9.55 -15.27 16.58
C VAL A 519 -10.60 -15.51 17.66
N ASP A 520 -11.59 -14.63 17.77
CA ASP A 520 -12.67 -14.74 18.76
C ASP A 520 -13.51 -16.00 18.60
N ILE A 521 -13.87 -16.35 17.36
CA ILE A 521 -14.60 -17.58 17.04
C ILE A 521 -13.77 -18.79 17.46
N GLN A 522 -12.47 -18.80 17.12
CA GLN A 522 -11.61 -19.94 17.37
C GLN A 522 -11.29 -20.13 18.86
N VAL A 523 -11.00 -19.05 19.59
CA VAL A 523 -10.78 -19.11 21.05
C VAL A 523 -12.01 -19.64 21.77
N ARG A 524 -13.21 -19.20 21.37
CA ARG A 524 -14.45 -19.71 21.94
C ARG A 524 -14.73 -21.15 21.54
N ALA A 525 -14.49 -21.52 20.29
CA ALA A 525 -14.60 -22.92 19.84
C ALA A 525 -13.68 -23.84 20.65
N GLU A 526 -12.44 -23.41 20.92
CA GLU A 526 -11.49 -24.14 21.76
C GLU A 526 -11.96 -24.26 23.22
N SER A 527 -12.56 -23.19 23.78
CA SER A 527 -13.19 -23.25 25.11
C SER A 527 -14.35 -24.26 25.14
N ILE A 528 -15.26 -24.21 24.17
CA ILE A 528 -16.37 -25.15 24.05
C ILE A 528 -15.85 -26.59 23.92
N ALA A 529 -14.80 -26.79 23.12
CA ALA A 529 -14.14 -28.08 22.96
C ALA A 529 -13.56 -28.62 24.28
N GLY A 530 -13.05 -27.74 25.15
CA GLY A 530 -12.59 -28.06 26.50
C GLY A 530 -13.73 -28.42 27.47
N ASP A 531 -14.90 -27.81 27.30
CA ASP A 531 -16.08 -28.03 28.13
C ASP A 531 -16.90 -29.27 27.73
N ILE A 532 -16.67 -29.83 26.53
CA ILE A 532 -17.33 -31.06 26.07
C ILE A 532 -17.00 -32.23 27.02
N ARG A 533 -18.03 -33.01 27.36
CA ARG A 533 -17.89 -34.16 28.28
C ARG A 533 -16.75 -35.09 27.80
N PRO A 534 -15.84 -35.53 28.69
CA PRO A 534 -14.69 -36.35 28.31
C PRO A 534 -15.04 -37.64 27.54
N ALA A 535 -16.21 -38.22 27.84
CA ALA A 535 -16.71 -39.41 27.14
C ALA A 535 -16.97 -39.14 25.64
N ILE A 536 -17.44 -37.94 25.28
CA ILE A 536 -17.71 -37.54 23.90
C ILE A 536 -16.40 -37.22 23.18
N ALA A 537 -15.49 -36.51 23.82
CA ALA A 537 -14.15 -36.26 23.29
C ALA A 537 -13.43 -37.58 22.96
N THR A 538 -13.53 -38.58 23.85
CA THR A 538 -12.96 -39.92 23.61
C THR A 538 -13.61 -40.62 22.42
N GLN A 539 -14.94 -40.50 22.24
CA GLN A 539 -15.64 -41.06 21.08
C GLN A 539 -15.21 -40.41 19.77
N ILE A 540 -15.05 -39.08 19.75
CA ILE A 540 -14.58 -38.34 18.57
C ILE A 540 -13.13 -38.76 18.24
N GLN A 541 -12.27 -38.91 19.25
CA GLN A 541 -10.90 -39.36 19.05
C GLN A 541 -10.82 -40.81 18.51
N GLN A 542 -11.74 -41.69 18.93
CA GLN A 542 -11.89 -43.03 18.35
C GLN A 542 -12.33 -42.96 16.89
N LEU A 543 -13.22 -42.04 16.52
CA LEU A 543 -13.62 -41.83 15.13
C LEU A 543 -12.47 -41.37 14.24
N LYS A 544 -11.53 -40.57 14.76
CA LYS A 544 -10.34 -40.15 13.99
C LYS A 544 -9.44 -41.34 13.64
N SER A 545 -9.46 -42.41 14.44
CA SER A 545 -8.68 -43.63 14.19
C SER A 545 -9.31 -44.55 13.13
N ASP A 546 -10.53 -44.25 12.67
CA ASP A 546 -11.24 -45.02 11.65
C ASP A 546 -10.70 -44.64 10.24
N PRO A 547 -10.26 -45.61 9.40
CA PRO A 547 -9.74 -45.35 8.05
C PRO A 547 -10.79 -44.85 7.04
N SER A 548 -12.01 -44.56 7.48
CA SER A 548 -13.12 -44.06 6.65
C SER A 548 -12.87 -42.71 5.96
N GLY A 549 -11.79 -41.99 6.29
CA GLY A 549 -11.41 -40.71 5.69
C GLY A 549 -12.11 -39.48 6.31
N LYS A 550 -11.61 -38.28 5.97
CA LYS A 550 -12.02 -36.99 6.56
C LYS A 550 -13.53 -36.72 6.42
N GLU A 551 -14.12 -37.01 5.27
CA GLU A 551 -15.54 -36.73 5.02
C GLU A 551 -16.48 -37.56 5.92
N ASN A 552 -16.18 -38.85 6.08
CA ASN A 552 -16.95 -39.74 6.97
C ASN A 552 -16.76 -39.37 8.44
N PHE A 553 -15.54 -38.96 8.81
CA PHE A 553 -15.28 -38.41 10.14
C PHE A 553 -16.16 -37.19 10.42
N LEU A 554 -16.15 -36.17 9.54
CA LEU A 554 -16.91 -34.93 9.72
C LEU A 554 -18.40 -35.20 9.88
N LYS A 555 -18.97 -36.12 9.09
CA LYS A 555 -20.40 -36.49 9.17
C LYS A 555 -20.77 -37.21 10.46
N ARG A 556 -19.93 -38.13 10.94
CA ARG A 556 -20.17 -38.85 12.20
C ARG A 556 -19.94 -37.95 13.41
N CYS A 557 -18.87 -37.17 13.37
CA CYS A 557 -18.55 -36.17 14.36
C CYS A 557 -19.71 -35.18 14.54
N SER A 558 -20.28 -34.66 13.46
CA SER A 558 -21.38 -33.70 13.56
C SER A 558 -22.62 -34.29 14.22
N THR A 559 -22.94 -35.56 13.92
CA THR A 559 -24.07 -36.26 14.55
C THR A 559 -23.89 -36.41 16.07
N ILE A 560 -22.66 -36.56 16.54
CA ILE A 560 -22.33 -36.72 17.96
C ILE A 560 -22.28 -35.36 18.68
N LEU A 561 -21.72 -34.33 18.06
CA LEU A 561 -21.51 -33.01 18.65
C LEU A 561 -22.75 -32.11 18.62
N GLN A 562 -23.58 -32.21 17.58
CA GLN A 562 -24.75 -31.34 17.40
C GLN A 562 -25.69 -31.26 18.63
N PRO A 563 -26.03 -32.35 19.35
CA PRO A 563 -26.88 -32.25 20.54
C PRO A 563 -26.22 -31.59 21.76
N GLU A 564 -24.88 -31.50 21.79
CA GLU A 564 -24.14 -30.90 22.91
C GLU A 564 -23.94 -29.39 22.73
N ILE A 565 -24.08 -28.89 21.50
CA ILE A 565 -23.85 -27.48 21.17
C ILE A 565 -25.16 -26.70 21.42
N SER A 566 -25.10 -25.76 22.38
CA SER A 566 -26.21 -24.87 22.65
C SER A 566 -26.46 -23.90 21.50
N SER A 567 -27.73 -23.69 21.14
CA SER A 567 -28.13 -22.68 20.14
C SER A 567 -27.74 -21.26 20.55
N THR A 568 -27.72 -20.96 21.85
CA THR A 568 -27.31 -19.65 22.36
C THR A 568 -25.82 -19.41 22.15
N GLU A 569 -24.98 -20.45 22.24
CA GLU A 569 -23.54 -20.31 22.05
C GLU A 569 -23.20 -20.11 20.56
N ALA A 570 -23.87 -20.86 19.68
CA ALA A 570 -23.77 -20.63 18.24
C ALA A 570 -24.21 -19.21 17.86
N GLN A 571 -25.34 -18.74 18.39
CA GLN A 571 -25.84 -17.38 18.13
C GLN A 571 -24.90 -16.28 18.64
N ARG A 572 -24.25 -16.48 19.79
CA ARG A 572 -23.24 -15.54 20.31
C ARG A 572 -22.05 -15.38 19.38
N LEU A 573 -21.67 -16.47 18.70
CA LEU A 573 -20.62 -16.46 17.68
C LEU A 573 -21.08 -15.95 16.31
N GLY A 574 -22.36 -15.61 16.16
CA GLY A 574 -22.94 -15.28 14.86
C GLY A 574 -22.95 -16.47 13.90
N LEU A 575 -22.87 -17.71 14.41
CA LEU A 575 -22.85 -18.94 13.65
C LEU A 575 -24.14 -19.73 13.86
N THR A 576 -24.53 -20.52 12.86
CA THR A 576 -25.56 -21.54 13.06
C THR A 576 -24.97 -22.72 13.84
N VAL A 577 -25.82 -23.49 14.53
CA VAL A 577 -25.39 -24.69 15.26
C VAL A 577 -24.66 -25.65 14.30
N ASN A 578 -25.12 -25.79 13.07
CA ASN A 578 -24.50 -26.64 12.06
C ASN A 578 -23.10 -26.15 11.69
N ASN A 579 -22.90 -24.84 11.50
CA ASN A 579 -21.58 -24.28 11.19
C ASN A 579 -20.62 -24.45 12.35
N LEU A 580 -21.02 -24.10 13.57
CA LEU A 580 -20.19 -24.27 14.75
C LEU A 580 -19.81 -25.75 14.96
N THR A 581 -20.77 -26.66 14.75
CA THR A 581 -20.51 -28.10 14.78
C THR A 581 -19.48 -28.51 13.73
N GLY A 582 -19.63 -28.01 12.49
CA GLY A 582 -18.68 -28.26 11.40
C GLY A 582 -17.27 -27.77 11.73
N TYR A 583 -17.15 -26.57 12.30
CA TYR A 583 -15.88 -26.00 12.76
C TYR A 583 -15.24 -26.85 13.86
N LEU A 584 -15.99 -27.19 14.91
CA LEU A 584 -15.50 -28.03 16.00
C LEU A 584 -15.05 -29.39 15.50
N CYS A 585 -15.81 -30.01 14.58
CA CYS A 585 -15.40 -31.26 13.97
C CYS A 585 -14.12 -31.14 13.17
N ALA A 586 -13.97 -30.09 12.36
CA ALA A 586 -12.74 -29.90 11.61
C ALA A 586 -11.54 -29.60 12.55
N TYR A 587 -11.76 -28.86 13.63
CA TYR A 587 -10.76 -28.66 14.70
C TYR A 587 -10.31 -29.99 15.35
N TYR A 588 -11.25 -30.87 15.71
CA TYR A 588 -10.92 -32.21 16.23
C TYR A 588 -10.25 -33.14 15.21
N TRP A 589 -10.41 -32.88 13.90
CA TRP A 589 -9.69 -33.60 12.87
C TRP A 589 -8.22 -33.20 12.83
N ASP A 590 -7.92 -31.91 13.00
CA ASP A 590 -6.56 -31.37 12.89
C ASP A 590 -5.75 -31.54 14.19
N LEU A 591 -6.39 -31.66 15.36
CA LEU A 591 -5.78 -32.10 16.64
C LEU A 591 -5.36 -33.57 16.63
#